data_AF-A0A2E1XAE8-F1
#
_entry.id   AF-A0A2E1XAE8-F1
#
_cell.length_a   1.000
_cell.length_b   1.000
_cell.length_c   1.000
_cell.angle_alpha   90.00
_cell.angle_beta   90.00
_cell.angle_gamma   90.00
#
_symmetry.space_group_name_H-M   'P 1'
#
loop_
_entity.id
_entity.type
_entity.pdbx_description
1 polymer ?
#
loop_
_entity_poly.entity_id
_entity_poly.type
_entity_poly.pdbx_seq_one_letter_code
_entity_poly.pdbx_strand_id
1 'polypeptide(L)'
;MKKISGLCAACLATASIAFSPAIADPTVGGTTVLGPFVSPDNLDPDNTAPITINFSGTDLGWTYVHDGDLRVLLGDTHETQSGDPIDPNYRPLSGHTALTFDDAFGSLDLSAWSDPSLISPTNLPTVLLAQHPGTATAKALNIDNHWLDAFKTPVAGWSNGTNEYAIFLHSKPQGCLTNSNCTSNGADMTCDGGLAFWGEEYDDEQGFTGICTDGTFGCFNDTMRNAFGWPIIGSGFCSDTSSTMYSATNIGRILSSGFTLRVGVRSTTDERFYTNSKKWVTNKFMNVATTTVQDFRPANGAGSANQDYEVAGSSGAYRRVFLFGRTNFVGVAANGRPASLYFAYVDMPTGSTFNWTVNYFTGFSGGVPTFSTDEADAVPIDLDSTMSGFQDEQNDIVGQMSIRWVEHLDKWVMLYGGGMSTFPVLVFQTCGVVELFIGASQCDDVDVGNGAIRMRTADDPWGPWSPPQDVFYPGNPLASPPTGEYASGGILYHPDCSGTNCAPDYAHPNLDEDVDYGLLYGPNIIEPWIDEVGDDVDIIWNVSTWIPYHTVLFRTRIEAD
;
A
#
# COMPACT_ATOMS: atom_id res chain seq x y z
N MET A 1 -50.46 51.14 21.37
CA MET A 1 -49.45 52.03 21.98
C MET A 1 -48.19 51.23 22.25
N LYS A 2 -47.05 51.65 21.66
CA LYS A 2 -45.64 51.54 22.11
C LYS A 2 -45.23 50.27 22.91
N LYS A 3 -44.23 49.47 22.53
CA LYS A 3 -42.83 49.87 22.24
C LYS A 3 -42.09 48.89 21.31
N ILE A 4 -41.14 49.49 20.60
CA ILE A 4 -40.17 48.96 19.64
C ILE A 4 -38.81 48.74 20.35
N SER A 5 -37.92 48.03 19.65
CA SER A 5 -36.44 48.11 19.59
C SER A 5 -35.58 47.33 20.59
N GLY A 6 -34.71 46.48 19.99
CA GLY A 6 -33.51 45.94 20.60
C GLY A 6 -32.80 44.87 19.76
N LEU A 7 -32.77 44.99 18.42
CA LEU A 7 -31.93 44.11 17.58
C LEU A 7 -30.50 44.69 17.59
N CYS A 8 -29.58 43.98 18.22
CA CYS A 8 -28.16 44.30 18.21
C CYS A 8 -27.56 43.67 16.95
N ALA A 9 -27.33 44.48 15.91
CA ALA A 9 -26.55 44.08 14.75
C ALA A 9 -25.06 44.11 15.13
N ALA A 10 -24.54 42.97 15.57
CA ALA A 10 -23.09 42.78 15.65
C ALA A 10 -22.58 42.59 14.22
N CYS A 11 -21.78 43.55 13.75
CA CYS A 11 -20.98 43.40 12.53
C CYS A 11 -20.05 42.18 12.69
N LEU A 12 -20.38 41.06 12.06
CA LEU A 12 -19.38 40.07 11.70
C LEU A 12 -18.48 40.71 10.64
N ALA A 13 -17.33 41.22 11.08
CA ALA A 13 -16.22 41.42 10.18
C ALA A 13 -15.72 40.03 9.77
N THR A 14 -16.17 39.54 8.62
CA THR A 14 -15.51 38.43 7.93
C THR A 14 -14.10 38.90 7.60
N ALA A 15 -13.13 38.48 8.40
CA ALA A 15 -11.73 38.60 8.06
C ALA A 15 -11.52 37.75 6.81
N SER A 16 -11.50 38.41 5.65
CA SER A 16 -11.05 37.81 4.40
C SER A 16 -9.56 37.55 4.57
N ILE A 17 -9.20 36.33 4.98
CA ILE A 17 -7.82 35.87 4.90
C ILE A 17 -7.48 35.89 3.41
N ALA A 18 -6.58 36.78 3.02
CA ALA A 18 -6.05 36.82 1.68
C ALA A 18 -5.19 35.56 1.51
N PHE A 19 -5.76 34.54 0.87
CA PHE A 19 -4.97 33.42 0.36
C PHE A 19 -4.07 33.98 -0.76
N SER A 20 -2.78 33.72 -0.67
CA SER A 20 -1.88 33.87 -1.82
C SER A 20 -2.49 33.09 -2.99
N PRO A 21 -2.36 33.56 -4.25
CA PRO A 21 -2.81 32.78 -5.39
C PRO A 21 -2.14 31.40 -5.30
N ALA A 22 -2.95 30.34 -5.32
CA ALA A 22 -2.42 28.97 -5.32
C ALA A 22 -1.46 28.83 -6.50
N ILE A 23 -0.28 28.30 -6.25
CA ILE A 23 0.62 27.83 -7.31
C ILE A 23 -0.18 26.76 -8.06
N ALA A 24 -0.21 26.86 -9.39
CA ALA A 24 -0.94 25.90 -10.19
C ALA A 24 -0.38 24.48 -9.95
N ASP A 25 -1.25 23.48 -10.10
CA ASP A 25 -0.90 22.10 -9.77
C ASP A 25 -0.05 21.49 -10.90
N PRO A 26 1.17 21.00 -10.61
CA PRO A 26 2.04 20.42 -11.63
C PRO A 26 1.35 19.36 -12.48
N THR A 27 1.71 19.29 -13.75
CA THR A 27 1.05 18.40 -14.72
C THR A 27 1.95 17.27 -15.19
N VAL A 28 1.35 16.15 -15.58
CA VAL A 28 2.10 15.03 -16.19
C VAL A 28 2.51 15.40 -17.62
N GLY A 29 3.81 15.60 -17.86
CA GLY A 29 4.34 15.85 -19.20
C GLY A 29 4.44 14.58 -20.05
N GLY A 30 4.90 13.47 -19.47
CA GLY A 30 4.94 12.18 -20.15
C GLY A 30 5.67 11.09 -19.39
N THR A 31 5.38 9.84 -19.74
CA THR A 31 5.91 8.66 -19.05
C THR A 31 6.60 7.71 -20.04
N THR A 32 7.81 7.30 -19.70
CA THR A 32 8.62 6.33 -20.44
C THR A 32 8.77 5.04 -19.63
N VAL A 33 8.49 3.91 -20.27
CA VAL A 33 8.83 2.59 -19.71
C VAL A 33 10.34 2.40 -19.86
N LEU A 34 11.03 2.23 -18.75
CA LEU A 34 12.47 1.99 -18.73
C LEU A 34 12.75 0.50 -18.96
N GLY A 35 12.04 -0.38 -18.26
CA GLY A 35 12.21 -1.83 -18.42
C GLY A 35 12.03 -2.59 -17.11
N PRO A 36 12.27 -3.91 -17.08
CA PRO A 36 12.14 -4.70 -15.86
C PRO A 36 13.06 -4.19 -14.75
N PHE A 37 12.54 -4.04 -13.54
CA PHE A 37 13.31 -3.69 -12.35
C PHE A 37 13.81 -4.95 -11.65
N VAL A 38 12.88 -5.72 -11.09
CA VAL A 38 13.11 -7.03 -10.47
C VAL A 38 12.37 -8.07 -11.32
N SER A 39 13.13 -8.80 -12.11
CA SER A 39 12.64 -9.79 -13.08
C SER A 39 13.74 -10.82 -13.37
N PRO A 40 13.40 -12.06 -13.77
CA PRO A 40 14.38 -13.04 -14.25
C PRO A 40 15.24 -12.52 -15.42
N ASP A 41 14.73 -11.56 -16.19
CA ASP A 41 15.43 -10.95 -17.32
C ASP A 41 16.42 -9.83 -16.93
N ASN A 42 16.40 -9.38 -15.66
CA ASN A 42 17.25 -8.30 -15.15
C ASN A 42 17.85 -8.63 -13.77
N LEU A 43 18.48 -9.80 -13.66
CA LEU A 43 19.13 -10.25 -12.43
C LEU A 43 20.48 -9.59 -12.21
N ASP A 44 20.79 -9.30 -10.95
CA ASP A 44 22.13 -8.87 -10.55
C ASP A 44 23.18 -9.94 -10.88
N PRO A 45 24.38 -9.58 -11.36
CA PRO A 45 25.44 -10.55 -11.63
C PRO A 45 25.74 -11.50 -10.47
N ASP A 46 25.66 -11.03 -9.22
CA ASP A 46 25.91 -11.85 -8.04
C ASP A 46 24.75 -12.82 -7.73
N ASN A 47 23.56 -12.59 -8.29
CA ASN A 47 22.47 -13.58 -8.31
C ASN A 47 22.56 -14.57 -9.47
N THR A 48 23.50 -14.40 -10.40
CA THR A 48 23.72 -15.36 -11.51
C THR A 48 24.89 -16.30 -11.27
N ALA A 49 25.87 -15.90 -10.45
CA ALA A 49 27.09 -16.65 -10.19
C ALA A 49 27.47 -16.64 -8.69
N PRO A 50 28.01 -17.75 -8.13
CA PRO A 50 28.33 -19.01 -8.79
C PRO A 50 27.11 -19.92 -9.02
N ILE A 51 25.97 -19.60 -8.40
CA ILE A 51 24.71 -20.35 -8.53
C ILE A 51 23.63 -19.33 -8.82
N THR A 52 22.95 -19.51 -9.97
CA THR A 52 21.83 -18.67 -10.35
C THR A 52 20.67 -18.88 -9.38
N ILE A 53 20.09 -17.78 -8.91
CA ILE A 53 18.89 -17.81 -8.07
C ILE A 53 17.70 -18.38 -8.87
N ASN A 54 16.90 -19.23 -8.22
CA ASN A 54 15.59 -19.63 -8.70
C ASN A 54 14.65 -18.46 -8.42
N PHE A 55 14.26 -17.76 -9.46
CA PHE A 55 13.38 -16.61 -9.38
C PHE A 55 12.58 -16.53 -10.66
N SER A 56 11.28 -16.38 -10.53
CA SER A 56 10.33 -16.32 -11.65
C SER A 56 9.49 -15.07 -11.66
N GLY A 57 9.28 -14.46 -10.49
CA GLY A 57 8.45 -13.29 -10.35
C GLY A 57 8.29 -12.82 -8.91
N THR A 58 7.81 -11.60 -8.78
CA THR A 58 7.48 -10.93 -7.52
C THR A 58 6.52 -9.79 -7.82
N ASP A 59 5.73 -9.41 -6.83
CA ASP A 59 5.05 -8.14 -6.82
C ASP A 59 5.53 -7.25 -5.69
N LEU A 60 4.98 -6.05 -5.67
CA LEU A 60 5.44 -4.94 -4.86
C LEU A 60 6.93 -4.64 -5.08
N GLY A 61 7.39 -3.55 -4.52
CA GLY A 61 8.74 -3.06 -4.77
C GLY A 61 9.02 -1.89 -3.86
N TRP A 62 8.62 -2.03 -2.60
CA TRP A 62 8.70 -0.94 -1.64
C TRP A 62 10.14 -0.61 -1.38
N THR A 63 10.53 0.60 -1.77
CA THR A 63 11.89 1.08 -1.62
C THR A 63 12.06 2.06 -0.47
N TYR A 64 13.22 2.01 0.17
CA TYR A 64 13.69 3.00 1.13
C TYR A 64 15.22 3.00 1.19
N VAL A 65 15.82 4.09 1.66
CA VAL A 65 17.28 4.20 1.80
C VAL A 65 17.74 3.75 3.17
N HIS A 66 18.80 2.94 3.22
CA HIS A 66 19.54 2.65 4.45
C HIS A 66 21.02 2.45 4.16
N ASP A 67 21.88 3.17 4.88
CA ASP A 67 23.34 3.05 4.80
C ASP A 67 23.92 3.19 3.38
N GLY A 68 23.30 4.02 2.54
CA GLY A 68 23.71 4.26 1.16
C GLY A 68 23.18 3.24 0.16
N ASP A 69 22.45 2.22 0.62
CA ASP A 69 21.77 1.26 -0.24
C ASP A 69 20.29 1.65 -0.42
N LEU A 70 19.75 1.37 -1.60
CA LEU A 70 18.31 1.25 -1.81
C LEU A 70 17.89 -0.14 -1.37
N ARG A 71 17.11 -0.23 -0.30
CA ARG A 71 16.49 -1.47 0.17
C ARG A 71 15.19 -1.68 -0.59
N VAL A 72 14.92 -2.93 -0.97
CA VAL A 72 13.70 -3.31 -1.68
C VAL A 72 13.01 -4.43 -0.90
N LEU A 73 11.75 -4.21 -0.53
CA LEU A 73 10.88 -5.24 0.03
C LEU A 73 9.91 -5.71 -1.06
N LEU A 74 9.78 -7.03 -1.16
CA LEU A 74 9.12 -7.71 -2.25
C LEU A 74 8.01 -8.60 -1.70
N GLY A 75 6.84 -8.51 -2.33
CA GLY A 75 5.68 -9.35 -2.08
C GLY A 75 5.65 -10.55 -3.02
N ASP A 76 4.95 -11.61 -2.60
CA ASP A 76 4.50 -12.73 -3.45
C ASP A 76 5.59 -13.23 -4.43
N THR A 77 6.83 -13.31 -3.97
CA THR A 77 7.99 -13.75 -4.75
C THR A 77 7.91 -15.27 -4.96
N HIS A 78 8.20 -15.71 -6.18
CA HIS A 78 8.09 -17.10 -6.59
C HIS A 78 9.39 -17.64 -7.20
N GLU A 79 9.76 -18.87 -6.83
CA GLU A 79 10.90 -19.59 -7.39
C GLU A 79 10.64 -20.04 -8.83
N THR A 80 9.39 -20.41 -9.15
CA THR A 80 8.97 -20.89 -10.48
C THR A 80 7.67 -20.23 -10.92
N GLN A 81 7.42 -20.21 -12.24
CA GLN A 81 6.20 -19.63 -12.83
C GLN A 81 4.90 -20.28 -12.33
N SER A 82 5.00 -21.50 -11.76
CA SER A 82 3.87 -22.19 -11.12
C SER A 82 3.50 -21.60 -9.75
N GLY A 83 4.24 -20.60 -9.26
CA GLY A 83 4.05 -20.03 -7.92
C GLY A 83 4.75 -20.82 -6.81
N ASP A 84 5.83 -21.55 -7.12
CA ASP A 84 6.54 -22.32 -6.10
C ASP A 84 7.17 -21.38 -5.04
N PRO A 85 7.12 -21.74 -3.74
CA PRO A 85 7.63 -20.90 -2.66
C PRO A 85 9.15 -20.76 -2.69
N ILE A 86 9.67 -19.64 -2.17
CA ILE A 86 11.08 -19.25 -2.29
C ILE A 86 12.04 -19.76 -1.23
N ASP A 87 11.55 -20.46 -0.21
CA ASP A 87 12.39 -21.12 0.80
C ASP A 87 11.78 -22.46 1.26
N PRO A 88 11.61 -23.44 0.34
CA PRO A 88 10.85 -24.67 0.61
C PRO A 88 11.54 -25.59 1.64
N ASN A 89 12.83 -25.39 1.89
CA ASN A 89 13.62 -26.23 2.78
C ASN A 89 13.57 -25.79 4.24
N TYR A 90 13.07 -24.58 4.52
CA TYR A 90 12.90 -24.12 5.89
C TYR A 90 11.69 -24.80 6.54
N ARG A 91 11.93 -25.73 7.47
CA ARG A 91 10.87 -26.32 8.28
C ARG A 91 10.67 -25.50 9.54
N PRO A 92 9.52 -24.86 9.76
CA PRO A 92 9.24 -24.23 11.04
C PRO A 92 9.32 -25.29 12.15
N LEU A 93 9.82 -24.88 13.32
CA LEU A 93 10.02 -25.77 14.49
C LEU A 93 8.72 -26.45 14.98
N SER A 94 7.55 -26.05 14.45
CA SER A 94 6.23 -26.51 14.85
C SER A 94 5.64 -27.69 14.03
N GLY A 95 6.33 -28.21 13.01
CA GLY A 95 5.90 -29.44 12.33
C GLY A 95 4.70 -29.30 11.37
N HIS A 96 4.37 -28.07 10.96
CA HIS A 96 3.38 -27.78 9.92
C HIS A 96 4.02 -27.75 8.52
N THR A 97 3.25 -28.11 7.50
CA THR A 97 3.68 -28.11 6.09
C THR A 97 3.71 -26.68 5.57
N ALA A 98 4.88 -26.04 5.63
CA ALA A 98 5.17 -24.79 4.95
C ALA A 98 4.94 -24.96 3.44
N LEU A 99 3.91 -24.31 2.89
CA LEU A 99 3.60 -24.35 1.47
C LEU A 99 3.72 -22.99 0.77
N THR A 100 3.96 -21.90 1.47
CA THR A 100 3.88 -20.55 0.88
C THR A 100 4.76 -19.60 1.68
N PHE A 101 6.09 -19.67 1.55
CA PHE A 101 6.91 -18.51 1.92
C PHE A 101 7.22 -17.82 0.60
N ASP A 102 6.75 -16.60 0.45
CA ASP A 102 6.74 -15.89 -0.81
C ASP A 102 7.29 -14.48 -0.68
N ASP A 103 7.34 -13.82 0.48
CA ASP A 103 7.95 -12.48 0.50
C ASP A 103 9.49 -12.49 0.59
N ALA A 104 10.15 -11.76 -0.31
CA ALA A 104 11.59 -11.61 -0.37
C ALA A 104 12.07 -10.18 -0.06
N PHE A 105 13.37 -9.97 -0.16
CA PHE A 105 13.99 -8.65 -0.10
C PHE A 105 15.28 -8.61 -0.90
N GLY A 106 15.71 -7.41 -1.23
CA GLY A 106 16.97 -7.17 -1.91
C GLY A 106 17.53 -5.79 -1.63
N SER A 107 18.63 -5.49 -2.29
CA SER A 107 19.24 -4.16 -2.24
C SER A 107 19.98 -3.79 -3.51
N LEU A 108 20.19 -2.50 -3.68
CA LEU A 108 21.02 -1.92 -4.72
C LEU A 108 21.94 -0.85 -4.09
N ASP A 109 23.20 -0.81 -4.51
CA ASP A 109 24.13 0.24 -4.12
C ASP A 109 23.80 1.54 -4.89
N LEU A 110 23.34 2.57 -4.18
CA LEU A 110 22.97 3.85 -4.80
C LEU A 110 24.19 4.61 -5.33
N SER A 111 25.41 4.32 -4.85
CA SER A 111 26.60 5.00 -5.35
C SER A 111 26.87 4.68 -6.82
N ALA A 112 26.51 3.46 -7.26
CA ALA A 112 26.55 3.04 -8.66
C ALA A 112 25.46 3.71 -9.53
N TRP A 113 24.42 4.26 -8.90
CA TRP A 113 23.24 4.86 -9.53
C TRP A 113 22.95 6.26 -8.97
N SER A 114 24.01 7.02 -8.71
CA SER A 114 23.93 8.37 -8.12
C SER A 114 23.47 9.44 -9.11
N ASP A 115 23.55 9.15 -10.42
CA ASP A 115 23.02 9.99 -11.49
C ASP A 115 21.81 9.27 -12.12
N PRO A 116 20.57 9.62 -11.74
CA PRO A 116 19.36 8.97 -12.25
C PRO A 116 19.16 9.19 -13.74
N SER A 117 19.78 10.20 -14.37
CA SER A 117 19.69 10.44 -15.81
C SER A 117 20.33 9.30 -16.64
N LEU A 118 21.26 8.55 -16.05
CA LEU A 118 21.90 7.37 -16.67
C LEU A 118 20.99 6.15 -16.74
N ILE A 119 19.92 6.12 -15.93
CA ILE A 119 18.93 5.04 -15.96
C ILE A 119 18.16 5.19 -17.27
N SER A 120 18.20 4.16 -18.11
CA SER A 120 17.59 4.16 -19.44
C SER A 120 17.19 2.75 -19.85
N PRO A 121 16.41 2.56 -20.92
CA PRO A 121 16.06 1.22 -21.39
C PRO A 121 17.24 0.32 -21.77
N THR A 122 18.43 0.89 -21.95
CA THR A 122 19.66 0.13 -22.24
C THR A 122 20.64 0.08 -21.08
N ASN A 123 20.31 0.70 -19.94
CA ASN A 123 21.14 0.77 -18.74
C ASN A 123 20.23 0.80 -17.51
N LEU A 124 19.81 -0.38 -17.08
CA LEU A 124 18.91 -0.57 -15.95
C LEU A 124 19.68 -0.96 -14.68
N PRO A 125 19.27 -0.46 -13.52
CA PRO A 125 19.73 -1.00 -12.24
C PRO A 125 19.30 -2.44 -12.06
N THR A 126 20.17 -3.24 -11.44
CA THR A 126 19.86 -4.59 -10.98
C THR A 126 19.73 -4.60 -9.46
N VAL A 127 18.74 -5.33 -8.96
CA VAL A 127 18.55 -5.53 -7.52
C VAL A 127 19.21 -6.84 -7.13
N LEU A 128 20.12 -6.79 -6.16
CA LEU A 128 20.70 -7.97 -5.53
C LEU A 128 19.66 -8.57 -4.58
N LEU A 129 19.00 -9.63 -5.03
CA LEU A 129 18.08 -10.41 -4.22
C LEU A 129 18.84 -11.17 -3.14
N ALA A 130 18.30 -11.17 -1.92
CA ALA A 130 18.90 -11.88 -0.81
C ALA A 130 18.81 -13.39 -1.05
N GLN A 131 19.97 -14.05 -1.12
CA GLN A 131 20.10 -15.45 -1.50
C GLN A 131 20.80 -16.26 -0.40
N HIS A 132 20.36 -17.50 -0.16
CA HIS A 132 21.04 -18.41 0.77
C HIS A 132 22.44 -18.76 0.26
N PRO A 133 23.50 -18.66 1.10
CA PRO A 133 24.85 -18.91 0.66
C PRO A 133 25.03 -20.31 0.06
N GLY A 134 25.45 -20.36 -1.21
CA GLY A 134 25.75 -21.62 -1.91
C GLY A 134 24.52 -22.40 -2.37
N THR A 135 23.34 -21.79 -2.45
CA THR A 135 22.13 -22.40 -3.03
C THR A 135 21.50 -21.49 -4.08
N ALA A 136 20.47 -21.95 -4.78
CA ALA A 136 19.67 -21.13 -5.71
C ALA A 136 18.45 -20.46 -5.01
N THR A 137 18.29 -20.66 -3.71
CA THR A 137 17.05 -20.31 -2.99
C THR A 137 17.12 -18.88 -2.45
N ALA A 138 16.09 -18.08 -2.70
CA ALA A 138 16.00 -16.73 -2.13
C ALA A 138 15.71 -16.81 -0.62
N LYS A 139 15.99 -15.74 0.12
CA LYS A 139 15.67 -15.65 1.54
C LYS A 139 14.29 -15.05 1.72
N ALA A 140 13.42 -15.76 2.41
CA ALA A 140 12.13 -15.22 2.82
C ALA A 140 12.27 -14.18 3.95
N LEU A 141 11.28 -13.31 4.05
CA LEU A 141 11.11 -12.37 5.17
C LEU A 141 10.44 -13.05 6.37
N ASN A 142 10.84 -12.63 7.56
CA ASN A 142 10.30 -13.13 8.82
C ASN A 142 9.99 -11.97 9.77
N ILE A 143 8.86 -12.01 10.45
CA ILE A 143 8.51 -11.09 11.53
C ILE A 143 8.16 -11.85 12.81
N ASP A 144 8.89 -11.58 13.89
CA ASP A 144 8.71 -12.22 15.21
C ASP A 144 8.68 -13.77 15.19
N ASN A 145 9.51 -14.39 14.34
CA ASN A 145 9.55 -15.83 14.07
C ASN A 145 8.37 -16.36 13.25
N HIS A 146 7.59 -15.48 12.64
CA HIS A 146 6.57 -15.82 11.65
C HIS A 146 7.08 -15.47 10.26
N TRP A 147 7.19 -16.47 9.39
CA TRP A 147 7.53 -16.22 7.99
C TRP A 147 6.31 -15.67 7.29
N LEU A 148 6.53 -14.67 6.44
CA LEU A 148 5.41 -14.15 5.67
C LEU A 148 4.97 -15.23 4.67
N ASP A 149 3.66 -15.42 4.63
CA ASP A 149 2.96 -16.43 3.85
C ASP A 149 1.77 -15.77 3.16
N ALA A 150 1.05 -16.50 2.31
CA ALA A 150 -0.07 -15.99 1.53
C ALA A 150 -0.95 -14.96 2.26
N PHE A 151 -1.18 -13.82 1.61
CA PHE A 151 -1.89 -12.63 2.13
C PHE A 151 -1.19 -11.89 3.28
N LYS A 152 0.06 -12.23 3.58
CA LYS A 152 0.94 -11.41 4.40
C LYS A 152 1.99 -10.82 3.48
N THR A 153 2.23 -9.52 3.56
CA THR A 153 3.15 -8.85 2.64
C THR A 153 3.77 -7.60 3.27
N PRO A 154 5.04 -7.27 2.98
CA PRO A 154 5.58 -5.95 3.31
C PRO A 154 4.85 -4.87 2.51
N VAL A 155 4.29 -3.88 3.20
CA VAL A 155 3.56 -2.76 2.57
C VAL A 155 4.30 -1.44 2.67
N ALA A 156 5.31 -1.35 3.54
CA ALA A 156 6.14 -0.16 3.67
C ALA A 156 7.45 -0.42 4.41
N GLY A 157 8.46 0.42 4.19
CA GLY A 157 9.73 0.40 4.91
C GLY A 157 10.36 1.79 5.02
N TRP A 158 11.20 1.99 6.03
CA TRP A 158 11.97 3.21 6.23
C TRP A 158 13.20 2.98 7.10
N SER A 159 14.11 3.96 7.12
CA SER A 159 15.24 3.99 8.04
C SER A 159 15.20 5.24 8.92
N ASN A 160 15.74 5.14 10.13
CA ASN A 160 16.08 6.30 10.96
C ASN A 160 17.56 6.69 10.87
N GLY A 161 18.31 6.08 9.94
CA GLY A 161 19.76 6.20 9.77
C GLY A 161 20.60 5.28 10.65
N THR A 162 19.98 4.43 11.47
CA THR A 162 20.70 3.44 12.32
C THR A 162 20.00 2.09 12.33
N ASN A 163 18.68 2.07 12.27
CA ASN A 163 17.87 0.87 12.22
C ASN A 163 16.91 0.99 11.02
N GLU A 164 16.52 -0.16 10.51
CA GLU A 164 15.52 -0.31 9.46
C GLU A 164 14.21 -0.77 10.10
N TYR A 165 13.10 -0.26 9.59
CA TYR A 165 11.77 -0.59 10.05
C TYR A 165 10.89 -0.90 8.85
N ALA A 166 9.89 -1.75 9.06
CA ALA A 166 8.92 -2.07 8.03
C ALA A 166 7.55 -2.33 8.63
N ILE A 167 6.52 -2.10 7.82
CA ILE A 167 5.14 -2.47 8.12
C ILE A 167 4.78 -3.65 7.23
N PHE A 168 4.19 -4.66 7.85
CA PHE A 168 3.71 -5.86 7.22
C PHE A 168 2.22 -5.93 7.37
N LEU A 169 1.50 -6.01 6.26
CA LEU A 169 0.13 -6.45 6.29
C LEU A 169 0.15 -7.92 6.72
N HIS A 170 -0.49 -8.22 7.84
CA HIS A 170 -0.53 -9.59 8.37
C HIS A 170 -1.91 -10.25 8.09
N SER A 171 -2.87 -9.47 7.60
CA SER A 171 -4.22 -9.88 7.17
C SER A 171 -5.01 -10.75 8.15
N LYS A 172 -4.67 -10.70 9.45
CA LYS A 172 -5.43 -11.37 10.51
C LYS A 172 -6.39 -10.40 11.18
N PRO A 173 -7.71 -10.63 11.15
CA PRO A 173 -8.66 -9.80 11.87
C PRO A 173 -8.51 -9.95 13.38
N GLN A 174 -8.86 -8.91 14.14
CA GLN A 174 -8.84 -8.97 15.60
C GLN A 174 -10.11 -9.61 16.15
N GLY A 175 -10.00 -10.84 16.69
CA GLY A 175 -11.10 -11.50 17.40
C GLY A 175 -11.50 -10.77 18.69
N CYS A 176 -12.77 -10.85 19.07
CA CYS A 176 -13.31 -10.14 20.22
C CYS A 176 -14.48 -10.86 20.89
N LEU A 177 -14.68 -10.59 22.18
CA LEU A 177 -15.88 -10.94 22.92
C LEU A 177 -16.65 -9.69 23.38
N THR A 178 -15.92 -8.60 23.58
CA THR A 178 -16.46 -7.30 24.03
C THR A 178 -15.66 -6.17 23.38
N ASN A 179 -16.19 -4.95 23.41
CA ASN A 179 -15.48 -3.78 22.87
C ASN A 179 -14.12 -3.55 23.52
N SER A 180 -13.89 -3.97 24.77
CA SER A 180 -12.57 -3.80 25.39
C SER A 180 -11.47 -4.62 24.70
N ASN A 181 -11.82 -5.68 23.97
CA ASN A 181 -10.86 -6.42 23.13
C ASN A 181 -10.45 -5.64 21.88
N CYS A 182 -11.20 -4.60 21.54
CA CYS A 182 -11.07 -3.80 20.32
C CYS A 182 -10.44 -2.42 20.58
N THR A 183 -9.76 -2.24 21.72
CA THR A 183 -9.18 -0.97 22.17
C THR A 183 -7.65 -0.87 22.03
N SER A 184 -7.03 -1.69 21.18
CA SER A 184 -5.56 -1.78 21.08
C SER A 184 -4.94 -0.66 20.24
N ASN A 185 -3.92 0.02 20.77
CA ASN A 185 -3.08 1.00 20.06
C ASN A 185 -3.85 2.12 19.35
N GLY A 186 -4.88 2.63 20.02
CA GLY A 186 -5.67 3.76 19.53
C GLY A 186 -6.85 3.38 18.64
N ALA A 187 -7.01 2.12 18.25
CA ALA A 187 -8.26 1.68 17.65
C ALA A 187 -9.35 1.69 18.73
N ASP A 188 -10.41 2.49 18.59
CA ASP A 188 -11.66 2.37 19.37
C ASP A 188 -12.73 1.71 18.49
N MET A 189 -12.56 0.41 18.25
CA MET A 189 -13.46 -0.38 17.41
C MET A 189 -14.56 -1.06 18.24
N THR A 190 -15.64 -1.47 17.58
CA THR A 190 -16.75 -2.20 18.23
C THR A 190 -16.62 -3.69 17.97
N CYS A 191 -16.91 -4.51 18.98
CA CYS A 191 -16.96 -5.95 18.78
C CYS A 191 -18.24 -6.36 18.07
N ASP A 192 -18.10 -6.98 16.91
CA ASP A 192 -19.21 -7.45 16.12
C ASP A 192 -19.38 -8.98 16.21
N GLY A 193 -20.15 -9.42 17.21
CA GLY A 193 -20.46 -10.82 17.47
C GLY A 193 -21.34 -11.51 16.42
N GLY A 194 -21.72 -10.83 15.34
CA GLY A 194 -22.40 -11.45 14.20
C GLY A 194 -21.46 -11.74 13.02
N LEU A 195 -20.16 -11.60 13.21
CA LEU A 195 -19.13 -11.99 12.25
C LEU A 195 -18.49 -13.31 12.67
N ALA A 196 -18.15 -14.09 11.67
CA ALA A 196 -17.55 -15.42 11.74
C ALA A 196 -16.36 -15.48 10.77
N PHE A 197 -15.72 -16.64 10.65
CA PHE A 197 -14.56 -16.79 9.77
C PHE A 197 -14.62 -18.04 8.91
N TRP A 198 -13.80 -18.07 7.87
CA TRP A 198 -13.43 -19.26 7.11
C TRP A 198 -11.91 -19.27 6.90
N GLY A 199 -11.35 -20.44 6.58
CA GLY A 199 -9.90 -20.61 6.56
C GLY A 199 -9.33 -20.86 7.96
N GLU A 200 -8.18 -20.28 8.25
CA GLU A 200 -7.46 -20.46 9.52
C GLU A 200 -8.05 -19.59 10.63
N GLU A 201 -7.84 -20.01 11.89
CA GLU A 201 -8.31 -19.26 13.06
C GLU A 201 -7.57 -17.92 13.17
N TYR A 202 -8.22 -16.92 13.79
CA TYR A 202 -7.69 -15.55 13.84
C TYR A 202 -6.42 -15.41 14.69
N ASP A 203 -6.20 -16.33 15.63
CA ASP A 203 -5.02 -16.42 16.49
C ASP A 203 -4.00 -17.46 16.02
N ASP A 204 -4.31 -18.18 14.94
CA ASP A 204 -3.29 -18.88 14.17
C ASP A 204 -2.58 -17.85 13.30
N GLU A 205 -1.30 -17.65 13.54
CA GLU A 205 -0.48 -16.73 12.76
C GLU A 205 -0.30 -17.24 11.33
N GLN A 206 -0.48 -18.54 11.05
CA GLN A 206 -0.34 -19.10 9.70
C GLN A 206 -1.57 -18.92 8.83
N GLY A 207 -1.33 -18.81 7.52
CA GLY A 207 -2.36 -18.78 6.48
C GLY A 207 -3.30 -17.58 6.59
N PHE A 208 -4.44 -17.71 5.90
CA PHE A 208 -5.43 -16.64 5.75
C PHE A 208 -6.67 -16.89 6.61
N THR A 209 -7.18 -15.81 7.21
CA THR A 209 -8.47 -15.82 7.92
C THR A 209 -9.44 -14.94 7.18
N GLY A 210 -10.33 -15.56 6.40
CA GLY A 210 -11.39 -14.85 5.72
C GLY A 210 -12.55 -14.55 6.66
N ILE A 211 -13.13 -13.36 6.54
CA ILE A 211 -14.25 -12.93 7.39
C ILE A 211 -15.55 -13.20 6.65
N CYS A 212 -16.57 -13.66 7.37
CA CYS A 212 -17.91 -13.83 6.83
C CYS A 212 -18.97 -13.56 7.91
N THR A 213 -20.24 -13.65 7.54
CA THR A 213 -21.34 -13.47 8.50
C THR A 213 -21.59 -14.77 9.26
N ASP A 214 -21.87 -14.68 10.55
CA ASP A 214 -22.21 -15.84 11.37
C ASP A 214 -23.48 -16.57 10.86
N GLY A 215 -23.43 -17.90 10.87
CA GLY A 215 -24.49 -18.77 10.37
C GLY A 215 -24.57 -18.91 8.85
N THR A 216 -23.66 -18.30 8.08
CA THR A 216 -23.58 -18.48 6.62
C THR A 216 -22.90 -19.82 6.29
N PHE A 217 -23.30 -20.47 5.19
CA PHE A 217 -22.71 -21.73 4.77
C PHE A 217 -21.20 -21.58 4.50
N GLY A 218 -20.39 -22.49 5.03
CA GLY A 218 -18.92 -22.45 4.91
C GLY A 218 -18.20 -21.63 5.99
N CYS A 219 -18.93 -20.90 6.83
CA CYS A 219 -18.38 -20.16 7.96
C CYS A 219 -18.31 -21.02 9.23
N PHE A 220 -17.22 -20.88 9.97
CA PHE A 220 -17.09 -21.34 11.33
C PHE A 220 -17.66 -20.27 12.28
N ASN A 221 -18.80 -20.59 12.90
CA ASN A 221 -19.45 -19.74 13.89
C ASN A 221 -18.53 -19.47 15.08
N ASP A 222 -18.65 -18.26 15.63
CA ASP A 222 -17.86 -17.74 16.75
C ASP A 222 -16.34 -17.73 16.48
N THR A 223 -15.71 -16.58 16.66
CA THR A 223 -14.29 -16.41 16.28
C THR A 223 -13.31 -16.89 17.33
N MET A 224 -13.72 -16.97 18.60
CA MET A 224 -12.84 -17.30 19.72
C MET A 224 -13.14 -18.68 20.30
N ARG A 225 -12.10 -19.33 20.82
CA ARG A 225 -12.21 -20.60 21.56
C ARG A 225 -11.83 -20.45 23.02
N ASN A 226 -12.47 -21.23 23.89
CA ASN A 226 -12.06 -21.35 25.28
C ASN A 226 -10.87 -22.32 25.44
N ALA A 227 -10.36 -22.48 26.66
CA ALA A 227 -9.23 -23.36 26.97
C ALA A 227 -9.45 -24.85 26.62
N PHE A 228 -10.69 -25.27 26.31
CA PHE A 228 -11.02 -26.62 25.88
C PHE A 228 -11.17 -26.74 24.35
N GLY A 229 -10.93 -25.66 23.60
CA GLY A 229 -11.12 -25.60 22.14
C GLY A 229 -12.57 -25.41 21.69
N TRP A 230 -13.50 -25.13 22.61
CA TRP A 230 -14.91 -24.93 22.24
C TRP A 230 -15.13 -23.47 21.84
N PRO A 231 -15.96 -23.22 20.80
CA PRO A 231 -16.31 -21.86 20.42
C PRO A 231 -16.96 -21.10 21.59
N ILE A 232 -16.64 -19.82 21.72
CA ILE A 232 -17.22 -18.91 22.71
C ILE A 232 -18.40 -18.18 22.05
N ILE A 233 -19.62 -18.55 22.45
CA ILE A 233 -20.86 -18.00 21.90
C ILE A 233 -20.87 -16.47 21.99
N GLY A 234 -21.11 -15.83 20.84
CA GLY A 234 -21.19 -14.38 20.68
C GLY A 234 -19.84 -13.70 20.52
N SER A 235 -18.76 -14.46 20.30
CA SER A 235 -17.48 -13.90 19.88
C SER A 235 -17.51 -13.55 18.40
N GLY A 236 -16.79 -12.50 18.02
CA GLY A 236 -16.80 -11.96 16.67
C GLY A 236 -15.50 -11.26 16.32
N PHE A 237 -15.56 -10.28 15.42
CA PHE A 237 -14.40 -9.47 15.05
C PHE A 237 -14.59 -8.01 15.40
N CYS A 238 -13.48 -7.33 15.69
CA CYS A 238 -13.48 -5.89 15.85
C CYS A 238 -13.79 -5.23 14.51
N SER A 239 -14.77 -4.32 14.52
CA SER A 239 -15.25 -3.59 13.35
C SER A 239 -15.19 -2.09 13.63
N ASP A 240 -14.59 -1.35 12.72
CA ASP A 240 -14.51 0.10 12.77
C ASP A 240 -15.78 0.73 12.20
N THR A 241 -16.71 1.08 13.09
CA THR A 241 -17.98 1.70 12.71
C THR A 241 -17.84 3.15 12.23
N SER A 242 -16.65 3.76 12.39
CA SER A 242 -16.32 5.10 11.90
C SER A 242 -15.67 5.07 10.50
N SER A 243 -15.30 3.89 10.00
CA SER A 243 -14.74 3.71 8.67
C SER A 243 -15.75 4.05 7.58
N THR A 244 -15.24 4.59 6.47
CA THR A 244 -16.03 4.82 5.25
C THR A 244 -16.47 3.52 4.57
N MET A 245 -15.92 2.37 4.96
CA MET A 245 -16.39 1.05 4.50
C MET A 245 -17.56 0.51 5.34
N TYR A 246 -17.81 1.09 6.52
CA TYR A 246 -18.85 0.58 7.40
C TYR A 246 -20.25 0.84 6.84
N SER A 247 -21.09 -0.19 6.92
CA SER A 247 -22.54 -0.04 6.88
C SER A 247 -23.17 -1.20 7.66
N ALA A 248 -24.44 -1.09 8.03
CA ALA A 248 -25.14 -2.17 8.74
C ALA A 248 -25.39 -3.43 7.88
N THR A 249 -25.00 -3.41 6.60
CA THR A 249 -25.06 -4.59 5.73
C THR A 249 -23.98 -5.60 6.11
N ASN A 250 -24.17 -6.88 5.75
CA ASN A 250 -23.18 -7.93 6.02
C ASN A 250 -21.82 -7.58 5.42
N ILE A 251 -21.78 -7.14 4.16
CA ILE A 251 -20.53 -6.78 3.49
C ILE A 251 -19.89 -5.54 4.10
N GLY A 252 -20.66 -4.52 4.47
CA GLY A 252 -20.12 -3.34 5.16
C GLY A 252 -19.44 -3.70 6.48
N ARG A 253 -20.06 -4.56 7.29
CA ARG A 253 -19.49 -5.05 8.56
C ARG A 253 -18.21 -5.85 8.36
N ILE A 254 -18.16 -6.68 7.30
CA ILE A 254 -16.97 -7.46 6.92
C ILE A 254 -15.82 -6.52 6.52
N LEU A 255 -16.07 -5.59 5.60
CA LEU A 255 -15.04 -4.71 5.02
C LEU A 255 -14.54 -3.63 6.00
N SER A 256 -15.30 -3.32 7.05
CA SER A 256 -14.86 -2.43 8.13
C SER A 256 -14.13 -3.16 9.26
N SER A 257 -13.83 -4.45 9.12
CA SER A 257 -13.11 -5.19 10.15
C SER A 257 -11.69 -4.66 10.36
N GLY A 258 -11.23 -4.65 11.60
CA GLY A 258 -9.86 -4.27 11.96
C GLY A 258 -8.88 -5.39 11.63
N PHE A 259 -7.98 -5.12 10.69
CA PHE A 259 -6.91 -6.03 10.31
C PHE A 259 -5.62 -5.72 11.06
N THR A 260 -4.86 -6.77 11.33
CA THR A 260 -3.56 -6.65 11.98
C THR A 260 -2.50 -6.27 10.96
N LEU A 261 -1.85 -5.14 11.20
CA LEU A 261 -0.55 -4.80 10.67
C LEU A 261 0.50 -5.07 11.75
N ARG A 262 1.71 -5.44 11.34
CA ARG A 262 2.86 -5.58 12.25
C ARG A 262 3.92 -4.58 11.85
N VAL A 263 4.38 -3.77 12.81
CA VAL A 263 5.50 -2.85 12.60
C VAL A 263 6.73 -3.45 13.25
N GLY A 264 7.73 -3.83 12.46
CA GLY A 264 8.93 -4.50 12.95
C GLY A 264 10.18 -3.64 12.79
N VAL A 265 11.21 -3.95 13.59
CA VAL A 265 12.57 -3.43 13.40
C VAL A 265 13.45 -4.55 12.88
N ARG A 266 14.23 -4.28 11.83
CA ARG A 266 15.11 -5.28 11.24
C ARG A 266 16.23 -5.66 12.21
N SER A 267 16.52 -6.96 12.27
CA SER A 267 17.57 -7.51 13.09
C SER A 267 18.94 -7.19 12.49
N THR A 268 19.88 -6.79 13.34
CA THR A 268 21.27 -6.53 12.96
C THR A 268 22.12 -7.79 12.87
N THR A 269 21.58 -8.95 13.25
CA THR A 269 22.30 -10.24 13.22
C THR A 269 21.85 -11.16 12.10
N ASP A 270 20.62 -10.98 11.62
CA ASP A 270 20.05 -11.73 10.51
C ASP A 270 19.03 -10.85 9.79
N GLU A 271 19.43 -10.37 8.62
CA GLU A 271 18.70 -9.42 7.78
C GLU A 271 17.31 -9.90 7.33
N ARG A 272 17.00 -11.20 7.48
CA ARG A 272 15.67 -11.77 7.21
C ARG A 272 14.64 -11.39 8.26
N PHE A 273 15.10 -11.16 9.49
CA PHE A 273 14.24 -11.07 10.65
C PHE A 273 13.91 -9.61 10.96
N TYR A 274 12.62 -9.33 11.05
CA TYR A 274 12.06 -8.22 11.77
C TYR A 274 11.63 -8.72 13.15
N THR A 275 12.02 -8.00 14.19
CA THR A 275 11.82 -8.44 15.57
C THR A 275 11.15 -7.35 16.39
N ASN A 276 10.72 -7.71 17.60
CA ASN A 276 10.11 -6.78 18.57
C ASN A 276 8.92 -6.01 17.98
N SER A 277 8.13 -6.68 17.12
CA SER A 277 7.11 -5.98 16.36
C SER A 277 5.99 -5.42 17.24
N LYS A 278 5.34 -4.37 16.76
CA LYS A 278 4.12 -3.82 17.34
C LYS A 278 2.94 -4.23 16.49
N LYS A 279 1.97 -4.87 17.13
CA LYS A 279 0.66 -5.14 16.54
C LYS A 279 -0.10 -3.82 16.38
N TRP A 280 -0.51 -3.46 15.18
CA TRP A 280 -1.34 -2.29 14.91
C TRP A 280 -2.62 -2.79 14.25
N VAL A 281 -3.73 -2.77 15.00
CA VAL A 281 -5.05 -3.15 14.47
C VAL A 281 -5.68 -1.89 13.90
N THR A 282 -6.04 -1.90 12.62
CA THR A 282 -6.60 -0.74 11.92
C THR A 282 -7.52 -1.22 10.79
N ASN A 283 -8.53 -0.42 10.47
CA ASN A 283 -9.23 -0.54 9.18
C ASN A 283 -8.78 0.57 8.24
N LYS A 284 -8.71 1.82 8.72
CA LYS A 284 -8.42 3.01 7.91
C LYS A 284 -7.03 3.03 7.27
N PHE A 285 -6.10 2.22 7.79
CA PHE A 285 -4.73 2.11 7.30
C PHE A 285 -4.38 0.68 6.88
N MET A 286 -5.37 -0.13 6.46
CA MET A 286 -5.09 -1.48 5.94
C MET A 286 -4.18 -1.44 4.70
N ASN A 287 -4.42 -0.48 3.82
CA ASN A 287 -3.57 -0.19 2.67
C ASN A 287 -2.75 1.06 3.00
N VAL A 288 -1.56 0.87 3.59
CA VAL A 288 -0.72 1.95 4.13
C VAL A 288 0.50 2.20 3.26
N ALA A 289 0.81 3.49 3.08
CA ALA A 289 2.06 3.97 2.54
C ALA A 289 2.80 4.82 3.58
N THR A 290 4.13 4.77 3.56
CA THR A 290 4.95 5.58 4.46
C THR A 290 5.98 6.42 3.73
N THR A 291 6.33 7.55 4.34
CA THR A 291 7.50 8.37 4.02
C THR A 291 7.99 9.02 5.31
N THR A 292 9.24 9.46 5.34
CA THR A 292 9.82 10.10 6.51
C THR A 292 10.02 11.57 6.24
N VAL A 293 9.87 12.38 7.28
CA VAL A 293 10.08 13.84 7.18
C VAL A 293 11.02 14.33 8.28
N GLN A 294 11.80 15.36 7.96
CA GLN A 294 12.92 15.82 8.78
C GLN A 294 12.49 16.64 10.02
N ASP A 295 11.55 17.57 9.89
CA ASP A 295 10.98 18.33 11.03
C ASP A 295 9.50 18.62 10.80
N PHE A 296 8.64 17.87 11.49
CA PHE A 296 7.20 18.10 11.46
C PHE A 296 6.60 18.37 12.85
N ARG A 297 5.94 19.52 12.96
CA ARG A 297 5.24 19.98 14.16
C ARG A 297 3.88 20.55 13.78
N PRO A 298 2.77 19.84 14.04
CA PRO A 298 1.42 20.32 13.74
C PRO A 298 1.15 21.76 14.18
N ALA A 299 1.67 22.14 15.36
CA ALA A 299 1.48 23.47 15.95
C ALA A 299 2.12 24.62 15.16
N ASN A 300 3.06 24.34 14.25
CA ASN A 300 3.65 25.37 13.38
C ASN A 300 2.73 25.78 12.23
N GLY A 301 1.65 25.03 11.99
CA GLY A 301 0.71 25.28 10.88
C GLY A 301 1.06 24.50 9.61
N ALA A 302 0.37 24.82 8.53
CA ALA A 302 0.45 24.18 7.23
C ALA A 302 1.56 24.77 6.34
N GLY A 303 1.99 24.01 5.32
CA GLY A 303 2.92 24.39 4.27
C GLY A 303 4.40 24.20 4.61
N SER A 304 5.21 23.99 3.57
CA SER A 304 6.67 23.84 3.61
C SER A 304 7.42 25.06 4.18
N ALA A 305 6.80 26.24 4.20
CA ALA A 305 7.36 27.40 4.90
C ALA A 305 7.41 27.22 6.43
N ASN A 306 6.61 26.30 6.99
CA ASN A 306 6.47 26.06 8.43
C ASN A 306 6.94 24.66 8.87
N GLN A 307 7.22 23.77 7.91
CA GLN A 307 7.56 22.35 8.09
C GLN A 307 8.73 21.98 7.19
N ASP A 308 9.54 21.02 7.61
CA ASP A 308 10.59 20.43 6.78
C ASP A 308 10.14 19.02 6.37
N TYR A 309 9.64 18.93 5.14
CA TYR A 309 9.13 17.70 4.53
C TYR A 309 10.21 16.90 3.80
N GLU A 310 11.47 17.35 3.80
CA GLU A 310 12.57 16.57 3.25
C GLU A 310 12.69 15.21 3.97
N VAL A 311 13.22 14.21 3.25
CA VAL A 311 13.44 12.87 3.79
C VAL A 311 14.28 12.95 5.06
N ALA A 312 13.84 12.27 6.12
CA ALA A 312 14.47 12.37 7.41
C ALA A 312 15.92 11.83 7.40
N GLY A 313 16.87 12.67 7.79
CA GLY A 313 18.25 12.27 8.03
C GLY A 313 18.42 11.47 9.33
N SER A 314 19.67 11.23 9.72
CA SER A 314 20.01 10.43 10.92
C SER A 314 19.80 11.17 12.26
N SER A 315 19.48 12.46 12.24
CA SER A 315 19.33 13.28 13.45
C SER A 315 18.21 14.31 13.34
N GLY A 316 17.63 14.69 14.48
CA GLY A 316 16.51 15.63 14.56
C GLY A 316 15.47 15.17 15.59
N ALA A 317 14.94 16.10 16.39
CA ALA A 317 13.99 15.80 17.46
C ALA A 317 12.54 15.66 16.96
N TYR A 318 12.25 16.23 15.80
CA TYR A 318 10.90 16.30 15.22
C TYR A 318 10.77 15.52 13.92
N ARG A 319 11.70 14.59 13.68
CA ARG A 319 11.59 13.61 12.60
C ARG A 319 10.36 12.76 12.82
N ARG A 320 9.61 12.51 11.74
CA ARG A 320 8.39 11.69 11.77
C ARG A 320 8.41 10.64 10.69
N VAL A 321 7.58 9.63 10.89
CA VAL A 321 7.11 8.78 9.80
C VAL A 321 5.66 9.19 9.54
N PHE A 322 5.40 9.63 8.33
CA PHE A 322 4.06 9.89 7.83
C PHE A 322 3.44 8.60 7.35
N LEU A 323 2.16 8.42 7.70
CA LEU A 323 1.35 7.26 7.37
C LEU A 323 0.17 7.77 6.56
N PHE A 324 0.03 7.26 5.35
CA PHE A 324 -1.15 7.47 4.51
C PHE A 324 -1.87 6.14 4.43
N GLY A 325 -3.15 6.11 4.74
CA GLY A 325 -3.92 4.87 4.84
C GLY A 325 -5.18 4.91 4.02
N ARG A 326 -5.51 3.80 3.36
CA ARG A 326 -6.86 3.55 2.86
C ARG A 326 -7.51 2.40 3.58
N THR A 327 -8.83 2.49 3.69
CA THR A 327 -9.68 1.45 4.29
C THR A 327 -9.68 0.16 3.50
N ASN A 328 -9.33 0.20 2.21
CA ASN A 328 -9.29 -0.94 1.32
C ASN A 328 -8.44 -0.65 0.07
N PHE A 329 -8.24 -1.68 -0.76
CA PHE A 329 -7.64 -1.57 -2.10
C PHE A 329 -8.67 -1.25 -3.18
N VAL A 330 -9.95 -1.52 -2.89
CA VAL A 330 -11.10 -1.27 -3.78
C VAL A 330 -12.25 -0.68 -2.97
N GLY A 331 -12.81 0.42 -3.47
CA GLY A 331 -14.05 1.02 -2.98
C GLY A 331 -15.29 0.49 -3.71
N VAL A 332 -16.47 0.90 -3.26
CA VAL A 332 -17.72 0.80 -4.03
C VAL A 332 -18.52 2.07 -3.75
N ALA A 333 -18.09 3.19 -4.36
CA ALA A 333 -18.66 4.51 -4.14
C ALA A 333 -20.16 4.55 -4.46
N ALA A 334 -20.60 3.82 -5.49
CA ALA A 334 -22.01 3.68 -5.86
C ALA A 334 -22.89 3.16 -4.70
N ASN A 335 -22.29 2.41 -3.77
CA ASN A 335 -22.93 1.85 -2.61
C ASN A 335 -22.54 2.56 -1.29
N GLY A 336 -21.97 3.76 -1.37
CA GLY A 336 -21.58 4.58 -0.23
C GLY A 336 -20.44 4.00 0.60
N ARG A 337 -19.54 3.22 -0.01
CA ARG A 337 -18.33 2.68 0.63
C ARG A 337 -17.06 3.08 -0.13
N PRO A 338 -16.70 4.37 -0.13
CA PRO A 338 -15.47 4.82 -0.75
C PRO A 338 -14.25 4.32 0.03
N ALA A 339 -13.22 3.86 -0.68
CA ALA A 339 -11.91 3.53 -0.11
C ALA A 339 -11.11 4.80 0.18
N SER A 340 -11.61 5.58 1.14
CA SER A 340 -11.14 6.93 1.46
C SER A 340 -9.70 6.93 1.97
N LEU A 341 -9.00 8.06 1.75
CA LEU A 341 -7.62 8.27 2.18
C LEU A 341 -7.59 8.99 3.54
N TYR A 342 -6.72 8.53 4.43
CA TYR A 342 -6.49 9.06 5.77
C TYR A 342 -5.02 9.40 5.94
N PHE A 343 -4.73 10.34 6.85
CA PHE A 343 -3.39 10.74 7.21
C PHE A 343 -3.13 10.56 8.70
N ALA A 344 -1.93 10.13 9.04
CA ALA A 344 -1.43 10.08 10.41
C ALA A 344 0.09 10.25 10.43
N TYR A 345 0.64 10.44 11.63
CA TYR A 345 2.09 10.38 11.83
C TYR A 345 2.45 9.65 13.12
N VAL A 346 3.68 9.15 13.16
CA VAL A 346 4.34 8.70 14.39
C VAL A 346 5.64 9.46 14.60
N ASP A 347 6.06 9.61 15.85
CA ASP A 347 7.44 10.01 16.14
C ASP A 347 8.40 8.98 15.55
N MET A 348 9.51 9.44 14.94
CA MET A 348 10.51 8.55 14.35
C MET A 348 10.96 7.50 15.39
N PRO A 349 10.75 6.19 15.13
CA PRO A 349 11.16 5.13 16.04
C PRO A 349 12.66 5.16 16.31
N THR A 350 13.07 4.83 17.53
CA THR A 350 14.49 4.74 17.92
C THR A 350 14.78 3.42 18.64
N GLY A 351 15.79 2.69 18.16
CA GLY A 351 16.24 1.44 18.76
C GLY A 351 15.28 0.27 18.56
N SER A 352 15.59 -0.86 19.21
CA SER A 352 14.90 -2.12 18.99
C SER A 352 13.60 -2.28 19.79
N THR A 353 13.42 -1.55 20.89
CA THR A 353 12.24 -1.61 21.76
C THR A 353 11.29 -0.41 21.55
N PHE A 354 11.25 0.12 20.34
CA PHE A 354 10.59 1.39 19.99
C PHE A 354 9.12 1.46 20.42
N ASN A 355 8.62 2.70 20.53
CA ASN A 355 7.19 2.98 20.75
C ASN A 355 6.49 3.18 19.41
N TRP A 356 5.22 2.76 19.34
CA TRP A 356 4.36 2.98 18.19
C TRP A 356 3.07 3.64 18.66
N THR A 357 3.04 4.98 18.61
CA THR A 357 1.88 5.78 18.99
C THR A 357 1.52 6.66 17.80
N VAL A 358 0.43 6.28 17.15
CA VAL A 358 -0.07 6.94 15.95
C VAL A 358 -0.88 8.17 16.34
N ASN A 359 -0.65 9.28 15.63
CA ASN A 359 -1.38 10.53 15.75
C ASN A 359 -2.18 10.70 14.46
N TYR A 360 -3.47 10.42 14.52
CA TYR A 360 -4.40 10.45 13.39
C TYR A 360 -4.91 11.86 13.14
N PHE A 361 -4.97 12.27 11.88
CA PHE A 361 -5.49 13.57 11.49
C PHE A 361 -7.00 13.65 11.77
N THR A 362 -7.42 14.71 12.47
CA THR A 362 -8.82 14.93 12.88
C THR A 362 -9.45 16.18 12.26
N GLY A 363 -8.77 16.78 11.29
CA GLY A 363 -9.19 18.02 10.63
C GLY A 363 -8.38 19.23 11.11
N PHE A 364 -9.04 20.38 11.19
CA PHE A 364 -8.40 21.65 11.49
C PHE A 364 -9.09 22.41 12.62
N SER A 365 -8.30 23.15 13.40
CA SER A 365 -8.76 24.14 14.36
C SER A 365 -8.06 25.47 14.11
N GLY A 366 -8.80 26.47 13.62
CA GLY A 366 -8.23 27.78 13.28
C GLY A 366 -7.18 27.74 12.17
N GLY A 367 -7.30 26.79 11.22
CA GLY A 367 -6.34 26.58 10.13
C GLY A 367 -5.10 25.76 10.52
N VAL A 368 -5.00 25.31 11.77
CA VAL A 368 -3.91 24.44 12.24
C VAL A 368 -4.41 22.99 12.22
N PRO A 369 -3.64 22.04 11.65
CA PRO A 369 -4.05 20.63 11.62
C PRO A 369 -4.10 20.07 13.06
N THR A 370 -5.14 19.30 13.35
CA THR A 370 -5.33 18.66 14.66
C THR A 370 -5.18 17.15 14.55
N PHE A 371 -4.72 16.54 15.65
CA PHE A 371 -4.44 15.12 15.71
C PHE A 371 -4.95 14.51 17.01
N SER A 372 -5.35 13.23 16.95
CA SER A 372 -5.75 12.40 18.08
C SER A 372 -4.97 11.10 18.08
N THR A 373 -4.79 10.48 19.25
CA THR A 373 -4.26 9.12 19.34
C THR A 373 -5.35 8.05 19.19
N ASP A 374 -6.60 8.48 19.01
CA ASP A 374 -7.74 7.61 18.74
C ASP A 374 -8.04 7.58 17.24
N GLU A 375 -8.02 6.40 16.64
CA GLU A 375 -8.32 6.18 15.23
C GLU A 375 -9.77 6.50 14.91
N ALA A 376 -10.69 6.37 15.87
CA ALA A 376 -12.11 6.69 15.65
C ALA A 376 -12.32 8.19 15.34
N ASP A 377 -11.43 9.06 15.83
CA ASP A 377 -11.44 10.49 15.54
C ASP A 377 -10.88 10.82 14.14
N ALA A 378 -10.20 9.86 13.49
CA ALA A 378 -9.56 10.09 12.20
C ALA A 378 -10.60 10.39 11.11
N VAL A 379 -10.37 11.48 10.38
CA VAL A 379 -11.22 11.91 9.26
C VAL A 379 -10.50 11.70 7.92
N PRO A 380 -11.24 11.41 6.84
CA PRO A 380 -10.68 11.39 5.50
C PRO A 380 -10.07 12.73 5.10
N ILE A 381 -9.03 12.69 4.25
CA ILE A 381 -8.39 13.89 3.69
C ILE A 381 -9.04 14.32 2.38
N ASP A 382 -8.90 15.59 2.03
CA ASP A 382 -9.57 16.20 0.87
C ASP A 382 -8.85 15.88 -0.45
N LEU A 383 -9.53 15.21 -1.36
CA LEU A 383 -8.98 14.73 -2.63
C LEU A 383 -9.29 15.64 -3.83
N ASP A 384 -9.82 16.84 -3.65
CA ASP A 384 -10.04 17.74 -4.80
C ASP A 384 -9.89 19.22 -4.42
N SER A 385 -8.76 19.80 -4.81
CA SER A 385 -8.43 21.22 -4.63
C SER A 385 -9.39 22.19 -5.36
N THR A 386 -10.18 21.69 -6.31
CA THR A 386 -11.14 22.50 -7.08
C THR A 386 -12.52 22.59 -6.43
N MET A 387 -12.79 21.76 -5.42
CA MET A 387 -14.06 21.70 -4.71
C MET A 387 -13.83 21.91 -3.21
N SER A 388 -14.82 22.46 -2.51
CA SER A 388 -14.71 22.66 -1.07
C SER A 388 -15.12 21.40 -0.32
N GLY A 389 -14.23 20.87 0.52
CA GLY A 389 -14.51 19.79 1.45
C GLY A 389 -14.29 18.41 0.86
N PHE A 390 -14.44 17.39 1.69
CA PHE A 390 -14.13 16.00 1.34
C PHE A 390 -14.81 15.53 0.04
N GLN A 391 -14.00 14.98 -0.86
CA GLN A 391 -14.43 14.32 -2.09
C GLN A 391 -14.02 12.85 -2.09
N ASP A 392 -14.89 12.01 -2.65
CA ASP A 392 -14.57 10.61 -2.92
C ASP A 392 -13.61 10.49 -4.10
N GLU A 393 -12.96 9.33 -4.21
CA GLU A 393 -12.21 9.01 -5.41
C GLU A 393 -13.11 8.93 -6.64
N GLN A 394 -12.57 9.33 -7.79
CA GLN A 394 -13.31 9.27 -9.05
C GLN A 394 -13.51 7.84 -9.54
N ASN A 395 -12.60 6.92 -9.18
CA ASN A 395 -12.69 5.50 -9.52
C ASN A 395 -12.51 4.66 -8.25
N ASP A 396 -13.12 3.48 -8.24
CA ASP A 396 -13.16 2.60 -7.08
C ASP A 396 -11.85 1.83 -6.86
N ILE A 397 -11.12 1.53 -7.95
CA ILE A 397 -9.81 0.86 -7.86
C ILE A 397 -8.74 1.88 -7.50
N VAL A 398 -8.38 1.88 -6.22
CA VAL A 398 -7.34 2.76 -5.67
C VAL A 398 -5.99 2.06 -5.60
N GLY A 399 -5.98 0.72 -5.53
CA GLY A 399 -4.76 -0.08 -5.45
C GLY A 399 -3.87 0.32 -4.28
N GLN A 400 -2.61 -0.12 -4.29
CA GLN A 400 -1.58 0.44 -3.42
C GLN A 400 -1.22 1.86 -3.87
N MET A 401 -0.54 2.61 -3.00
CA MET A 401 -0.16 4.01 -3.25
C MET A 401 1.23 4.36 -2.75
N SER A 402 1.90 5.28 -3.40
CA SER A 402 3.18 5.84 -2.98
C SER A 402 3.10 7.36 -2.92
N ILE A 403 3.49 7.95 -1.80
CA ILE A 403 3.37 9.39 -1.55
C ILE A 403 4.71 9.92 -1.08
N ARG A 404 5.23 10.94 -1.75
CA ARG A 404 6.56 11.53 -1.54
C ARG A 404 6.54 13.04 -1.63
N TRP A 405 7.38 13.69 -0.85
CA TRP A 405 7.67 15.10 -1.02
C TRP A 405 8.67 15.28 -2.17
N VAL A 406 8.37 16.18 -3.09
CA VAL A 406 9.25 16.56 -4.21
C VAL A 406 9.68 18.00 -3.99
N GLU A 407 10.88 18.19 -3.44
CA GLU A 407 11.38 19.49 -3.00
C GLU A 407 11.37 20.54 -4.11
N HIS A 408 11.82 20.18 -5.31
CA HIS A 408 11.87 21.09 -6.45
C HIS A 408 10.50 21.64 -6.88
N LEU A 409 9.44 20.84 -6.71
CA LEU A 409 8.07 21.26 -7.00
C LEU A 409 7.44 21.99 -5.82
N ASP A 410 8.01 21.91 -4.62
CA ASP A 410 7.38 22.30 -3.36
C ASP A 410 6.01 21.63 -3.17
N LYS A 411 5.91 20.34 -3.55
CA LYS A 411 4.67 19.57 -3.54
C LYS A 411 4.87 18.15 -3.02
N TRP A 412 3.84 17.65 -2.33
CA TRP A 412 3.61 16.22 -2.19
C TRP A 412 3.12 15.66 -3.52
N VAL A 413 3.64 14.50 -3.92
CA VAL A 413 3.24 13.75 -5.11
C VAL A 413 2.77 12.36 -4.68
N MET A 414 1.58 11.97 -5.12
CA MET A 414 0.98 10.65 -4.90
C MET A 414 0.88 9.90 -6.22
N LEU A 415 1.40 8.68 -6.29
CA LEU A 415 1.08 7.70 -7.34
C LEU A 415 0.18 6.61 -6.77
N TYR A 416 -0.89 6.25 -7.48
CA TYR A 416 -1.85 5.23 -7.05
C TYR A 416 -2.66 4.67 -8.23
N GLY A 417 -3.57 3.73 -7.98
CA GLY A 417 -4.46 3.17 -8.98
C GLY A 417 -3.88 1.94 -9.67
N GLY A 418 -4.16 1.80 -10.96
CA GLY A 418 -3.92 0.58 -11.72
C GLY A 418 -5.22 -0.16 -12.03
N GLY A 419 -5.10 -1.45 -12.36
CA GLY A 419 -6.23 -2.32 -12.66
C GLY A 419 -6.29 -3.53 -11.73
N MET A 420 -7.33 -4.34 -11.88
CA MET A 420 -7.52 -5.56 -11.09
C MET A 420 -8.24 -6.61 -11.94
N SER A 421 -7.87 -7.90 -11.79
CA SER A 421 -8.51 -8.96 -12.56
C SER A 421 -9.96 -9.10 -12.13
N THR A 422 -10.86 -8.98 -13.11
CA THR A 422 -12.30 -9.24 -12.97
C THR A 422 -12.68 -10.63 -13.46
N PHE A 423 -11.71 -11.50 -13.77
CA PHE A 423 -11.97 -12.82 -14.33
C PHE A 423 -12.18 -13.85 -13.24
N PRO A 424 -13.17 -14.74 -13.37
CA PRO A 424 -13.37 -15.84 -12.43
C PRO A 424 -12.10 -16.68 -12.23
N VAL A 425 -11.65 -16.81 -10.99
CA VAL A 425 -10.60 -17.77 -10.60
C VAL A 425 -11.19 -18.85 -9.70
N LEU A 426 -10.43 -19.92 -9.42
CA LEU A 426 -10.93 -21.10 -8.69
C LEU A 426 -11.69 -20.75 -7.40
N VAL A 427 -11.20 -19.74 -6.67
CA VAL A 427 -11.74 -19.31 -5.37
C VAL A 427 -12.73 -18.14 -5.50
N PHE A 428 -12.58 -17.29 -6.51
CA PHE A 428 -13.38 -16.07 -6.70
C PHE A 428 -14.06 -16.09 -8.07
N GLN A 429 -15.25 -16.67 -8.11
CA GLN A 429 -15.89 -17.11 -9.35
C GLN A 429 -16.73 -16.03 -10.04
N THR A 430 -16.94 -14.88 -9.40
CA THR A 430 -17.84 -13.84 -9.94
C THR A 430 -17.05 -12.77 -10.68
N CYS A 431 -16.05 -12.18 -10.03
CA CYS A 431 -15.22 -11.14 -10.63
C CYS A 431 -13.77 -11.20 -10.16
N GLY A 432 -13.21 -12.40 -9.99
CA GLY A 432 -11.79 -12.57 -9.72
C GLY A 432 -11.34 -11.91 -8.43
N VAL A 433 -10.14 -11.35 -8.45
CA VAL A 433 -9.49 -10.75 -7.27
C VAL A 433 -10.31 -9.57 -6.70
N VAL A 434 -11.07 -8.85 -7.53
CA VAL A 434 -11.97 -7.78 -7.07
C VAL A 434 -12.97 -8.32 -6.02
N GLU A 435 -13.46 -9.55 -6.19
CA GLU A 435 -14.40 -10.19 -5.28
C GLU A 435 -13.87 -10.29 -3.84
N LEU A 436 -12.56 -10.47 -3.67
CA LEU A 436 -11.92 -10.53 -2.35
C LEU A 436 -12.13 -9.22 -1.55
N PHE A 437 -12.15 -8.09 -2.24
CA PHE A 437 -12.17 -6.77 -1.59
C PHE A 437 -13.57 -6.18 -1.44
N ILE A 438 -14.55 -6.64 -2.21
CA ILE A 438 -15.91 -6.05 -2.25
C ILE A 438 -17.05 -7.06 -2.13
N GLY A 439 -16.74 -8.35 -2.21
CA GLY A 439 -17.70 -9.46 -2.21
C GLY A 439 -18.45 -9.63 -3.54
N ALA A 440 -18.80 -10.87 -3.86
CA ALA A 440 -19.40 -11.27 -5.14
C ALA A 440 -20.61 -10.44 -5.58
N SER A 441 -21.42 -9.99 -4.61
CA SER A 441 -22.67 -9.27 -4.90
C SER A 441 -22.49 -7.84 -5.42
N GLN A 442 -21.25 -7.31 -5.47
CA GLN A 442 -21.00 -5.89 -5.80
C GLN A 442 -20.09 -5.71 -7.00
N CYS A 443 -19.71 -6.79 -7.69
CA CYS A 443 -18.81 -6.75 -8.83
C CYS A 443 -19.25 -5.75 -9.92
N ASP A 444 -20.55 -5.70 -10.23
CA ASP A 444 -21.10 -4.83 -11.27
C ASP A 444 -21.17 -3.34 -10.86
N ASP A 445 -20.96 -3.05 -9.57
CA ASP A 445 -21.03 -1.69 -9.02
C ASP A 445 -19.65 -1.00 -8.93
N VAL A 446 -18.55 -1.73 -9.23
CA VAL A 446 -17.18 -1.22 -9.14
C VAL A 446 -16.81 -0.46 -10.40
N ASP A 447 -16.46 0.83 -10.25
CA ASP A 447 -15.83 1.59 -11.32
C ASP A 447 -14.31 1.33 -11.37
N VAL A 448 -13.91 0.44 -12.26
CA VAL A 448 -12.50 0.12 -12.53
C VAL A 448 -11.76 1.27 -13.21
N GLY A 449 -12.49 2.20 -13.85
CA GLY A 449 -11.90 3.23 -14.69
C GLY A 449 -11.13 2.62 -15.88
N ASN A 450 -10.07 3.31 -16.29
CA ASN A 450 -9.22 2.91 -17.42
C ASN A 450 -7.97 2.09 -17.01
N GLY A 451 -7.86 1.64 -15.77
CA GLY A 451 -6.70 0.88 -15.31
C GLY A 451 -5.38 1.67 -15.23
N ALA A 452 -5.42 3.00 -15.32
CA ALA A 452 -4.23 3.84 -15.29
C ALA A 452 -3.60 3.93 -13.89
N ILE A 453 -2.28 4.07 -13.85
CA ILE A 453 -1.60 4.65 -12.69
C ILE A 453 -1.83 6.16 -12.75
N ARG A 454 -2.24 6.75 -11.63
CA ARG A 454 -2.66 8.15 -11.51
C ARG A 454 -1.75 8.92 -10.58
N MET A 455 -1.67 10.23 -10.80
CA MET A 455 -0.95 11.19 -9.98
C MET A 455 -1.90 12.21 -9.37
N ARG A 456 -1.60 12.61 -8.13
CA ARG A 456 -2.12 13.84 -7.51
C ARG A 456 -0.99 14.59 -6.83
N THR A 457 -1.17 15.90 -6.66
CA THR A 457 -0.23 16.75 -5.93
C THR A 457 -0.92 17.54 -4.80
N ALA A 458 -0.18 17.95 -3.78
CA ALA A 458 -0.69 18.79 -2.69
C ALA A 458 0.41 19.61 -2.02
N ASP A 459 0.07 20.77 -1.44
CA ASP A 459 1.02 21.58 -0.65
C ASP A 459 1.30 20.95 0.73
N ASP A 460 0.31 20.24 1.27
CA ASP A 460 0.34 19.61 2.58
C ASP A 460 -0.05 18.13 2.47
N PRO A 461 0.42 17.27 3.39
CA PRO A 461 0.14 15.84 3.30
C PRO A 461 -1.37 15.51 3.52
N TRP A 462 -2.14 16.40 4.15
CA TRP A 462 -3.59 16.25 4.32
C TRP A 462 -4.40 16.96 3.23
N GLY A 463 -3.76 17.45 2.17
CA GLY A 463 -4.43 18.12 1.06
C GLY A 463 -4.81 19.59 1.32
N PRO A 464 -5.70 20.16 0.48
CA PRO A 464 -6.43 19.46 -0.57
C PRO A 464 -5.51 18.97 -1.69
N TRP A 465 -5.79 17.76 -2.20
CA TRP A 465 -5.04 17.18 -3.32
C TRP A 465 -5.63 17.64 -4.66
N SER A 466 -4.79 17.80 -5.67
CA SER A 466 -5.21 18.07 -7.04
C SER A 466 -6.18 16.99 -7.56
N PRO A 467 -7.04 17.28 -8.55
CA PRO A 467 -7.71 16.25 -9.33
C PRO A 467 -6.72 15.20 -9.87
N PRO A 468 -7.18 13.95 -10.12
CA PRO A 468 -6.30 12.89 -10.57
C PRO A 468 -5.87 13.12 -12.02
N GLN A 469 -4.61 12.84 -12.32
CA GLN A 469 -4.05 12.87 -13.66
C GLN A 469 -3.54 11.46 -14.03
N ASP A 470 -3.84 10.97 -15.23
CA ASP A 470 -3.28 9.69 -15.67
C ASP A 470 -1.77 9.86 -15.95
N VAL A 471 -0.95 9.09 -15.24
CA VAL A 471 0.51 9.03 -15.45
C VAL A 471 0.85 8.02 -16.52
N PHE A 472 0.20 6.87 -16.45
CA PHE A 472 0.38 5.81 -17.43
C PHE A 472 -0.91 5.02 -17.59
N TYR A 473 -1.42 5.03 -18.82
CA TYR A 473 -2.57 4.23 -19.24
C TYR A 473 -2.06 3.00 -20.01
N PRO A 474 -2.32 1.76 -19.53
CA PRO A 474 -1.83 0.54 -20.19
C PRO A 474 -2.53 0.24 -21.52
N GLY A 475 -3.57 0.98 -21.89
CA GLY A 475 -4.38 0.70 -23.07
C GLY A 475 -5.57 -0.21 -22.74
N ASN A 476 -6.40 -0.48 -23.75
CA ASN A 476 -7.52 -1.41 -23.63
C ASN A 476 -7.05 -2.81 -24.06
N PRO A 477 -6.99 -3.81 -23.15
CA PRO A 477 -6.59 -5.17 -23.52
C PRO A 477 -7.52 -5.75 -24.59
N LEU A 478 -8.83 -5.52 -24.50
CA LEU A 478 -9.82 -6.03 -25.48
C LEU A 478 -9.69 -5.39 -26.88
N ALA A 479 -8.95 -4.29 -27.01
CA ALA A 479 -8.71 -3.64 -28.30
C ALA A 479 -7.36 -4.03 -28.92
N SER A 480 -6.49 -4.74 -28.20
CA SER A 480 -5.10 -5.00 -28.59
C SER A 480 -4.76 -6.48 -28.80
N PRO A 481 -4.87 -6.98 -30.05
CA PRO A 481 -4.16 -8.18 -30.54
C PRO A 481 -3.46 -7.90 -31.90
N PRO A 482 -2.72 -8.83 -32.58
CA PRO A 482 -2.30 -10.20 -32.23
C PRO A 482 -0.77 -10.45 -32.30
N THR A 483 0.09 -9.44 -32.50
CA THR A 483 1.53 -9.66 -32.83
C THR A 483 2.53 -9.31 -31.72
N GLY A 484 2.06 -8.91 -30.54
CA GLY A 484 2.92 -8.54 -29.41
C GLY A 484 2.10 -8.21 -28.17
N GLU A 485 2.78 -8.19 -27.03
CA GLU A 485 2.18 -7.87 -25.75
C GLU A 485 1.63 -6.44 -25.71
N TYR A 486 0.71 -6.20 -24.79
CA TYR A 486 0.03 -4.91 -24.68
C TYR A 486 0.69 -3.99 -23.65
N ALA A 487 0.16 -2.76 -23.55
CA ALA A 487 0.82 -1.59 -22.97
C ALA A 487 2.08 -1.15 -23.73
N SER A 488 2.46 0.12 -23.55
CA SER A 488 3.68 0.66 -24.15
C SER A 488 4.87 -0.18 -23.71
N GLY A 489 5.71 -0.61 -24.67
CA GLY A 489 6.86 -1.47 -24.40
C GLY A 489 6.54 -2.97 -24.31
N GLY A 490 5.28 -3.40 -24.44
CA GLY A 490 4.90 -4.82 -24.40
C GLY A 490 5.11 -5.45 -23.03
N ILE A 491 4.83 -4.68 -21.97
CA ILE A 491 5.10 -5.08 -20.58
C ILE A 491 3.96 -5.86 -19.92
N LEU A 492 2.78 -5.92 -20.55
CA LEU A 492 1.63 -6.65 -20.02
C LEU A 492 1.20 -7.76 -20.98
N TYR A 493 1.03 -8.95 -20.41
CA TYR A 493 0.59 -10.13 -21.13
C TYR A 493 -0.81 -9.98 -21.74
N HIS A 494 -1.00 -10.52 -22.93
CA HIS A 494 -2.31 -10.69 -23.56
C HIS A 494 -2.48 -12.14 -24.06
N PRO A 495 -3.59 -12.82 -23.74
CA PRO A 495 -3.78 -14.25 -24.07
C PRO A 495 -3.82 -14.52 -25.59
N ASP A 496 -4.37 -13.59 -26.37
CA ASP A 496 -4.34 -13.67 -27.85
C ASP A 496 -2.98 -13.28 -28.49
N CYS A 497 -1.93 -12.99 -27.69
CA CYS A 497 -0.63 -12.64 -28.25
C CYS A 497 -0.04 -13.85 -28.99
N SER A 498 0.34 -13.66 -30.25
CA SER A 498 1.01 -14.69 -31.05
C SER A 498 2.29 -14.15 -31.70
N GLY A 499 3.42 -14.80 -31.44
CA GLY A 499 4.71 -14.42 -32.06
C GLY A 499 5.92 -14.62 -31.14
N THR A 500 7.09 -14.22 -31.63
CA THR A 500 8.36 -14.30 -30.87
C THR A 500 8.51 -13.22 -29.81
N ASN A 501 7.65 -12.21 -29.84
CA ASN A 501 7.66 -11.07 -28.91
C ASN A 501 6.59 -11.20 -27.83
N CYS A 502 5.90 -12.34 -27.78
CA CYS A 502 4.95 -12.66 -26.72
C CYS A 502 5.68 -13.36 -25.59
N ALA A 503 5.28 -13.05 -24.36
CA ALA A 503 5.71 -13.80 -23.20
C ALA A 503 5.30 -15.28 -23.37
N PRO A 504 6.12 -16.21 -22.89
CA PRO A 504 5.74 -17.61 -22.85
C PRO A 504 4.49 -17.81 -21.98
N ASP A 505 3.73 -18.88 -22.25
CA ASP A 505 2.54 -19.24 -21.45
C ASP A 505 2.85 -19.20 -19.96
N TYR A 506 2.01 -18.49 -19.21
CA TYR A 506 2.19 -18.26 -17.78
C TYR A 506 1.31 -19.25 -17.01
N ALA A 507 1.87 -20.41 -16.66
CA ALA A 507 1.14 -21.52 -16.03
C ALA A 507 0.96 -21.32 -14.51
N HIS A 508 0.29 -20.26 -14.10
CA HIS A 508 -0.01 -20.01 -12.69
C HIS A 508 -1.37 -20.62 -12.29
N PRO A 509 -1.46 -21.35 -11.17
CA PRO A 509 -2.68 -22.09 -10.81
C PRO A 509 -3.90 -21.20 -10.51
N ASN A 510 -3.67 -19.90 -10.28
CA ASN A 510 -4.73 -18.93 -10.01
C ASN A 510 -5.08 -18.06 -11.23
N LEU A 511 -4.58 -18.39 -12.42
CA LEU A 511 -4.88 -17.67 -13.66
C LEU A 511 -5.59 -18.59 -14.65
N ASP A 512 -6.53 -18.03 -15.40
CA ASP A 512 -7.11 -18.63 -16.58
C ASP A 512 -6.40 -18.04 -17.80
N GLU A 513 -5.40 -18.77 -18.30
CA GLU A 513 -4.53 -18.36 -19.42
C GLU A 513 -5.29 -18.04 -20.72
N ASP A 514 -6.55 -18.48 -20.85
CA ASP A 514 -7.37 -18.19 -22.03
C ASP A 514 -8.05 -16.81 -21.96
N VAL A 515 -8.14 -16.19 -20.76
CA VAL A 515 -8.90 -14.94 -20.57
C VAL A 515 -8.19 -13.87 -19.74
N ASP A 516 -7.29 -14.25 -18.84
CA ASP A 516 -6.54 -13.32 -18.01
C ASP A 516 -5.49 -12.56 -18.83
N TYR A 517 -5.38 -11.26 -18.56
CA TYR A 517 -4.34 -10.40 -19.11
C TYR A 517 -3.56 -9.72 -17.99
N GLY A 518 -2.36 -9.24 -18.31
CA GLY A 518 -1.51 -8.50 -17.38
C GLY A 518 -2.16 -7.21 -16.92
N LEU A 519 -1.85 -6.71 -15.74
CA LEU A 519 -2.40 -5.47 -15.17
C LEU A 519 -1.32 -4.76 -14.38
N LEU A 520 -1.46 -3.45 -14.16
CA LEU A 520 -0.57 -2.65 -13.30
C LEU A 520 -1.19 -2.46 -11.93
N TYR A 521 -0.37 -2.52 -10.89
CA TYR A 521 -0.72 -2.17 -9.50
C TYR A 521 0.56 -1.89 -8.70
N GLY A 522 0.48 -1.47 -7.44
CA GLY A 522 1.69 -1.35 -6.63
C GLY A 522 2.68 -0.23 -7.03
N PRO A 523 2.28 0.99 -7.46
CA PRO A 523 3.25 2.01 -7.82
C PRO A 523 4.09 2.45 -6.61
N ASN A 524 5.41 2.58 -6.79
CA ASN A 524 6.36 3.01 -5.77
C ASN A 524 7.36 4.03 -6.34
N ILE A 525 7.29 5.27 -5.85
CA ILE A 525 8.28 6.33 -6.16
C ILE A 525 9.59 6.02 -5.44
N ILE A 526 10.70 6.05 -6.18
CA ILE A 526 12.05 5.79 -5.67
C ILE A 526 12.70 7.14 -5.34
N GLU A 527 12.60 7.55 -4.07
CA GLU A 527 12.99 8.89 -3.58
C GLU A 527 14.38 9.36 -4.06
N PRO A 528 15.45 8.53 -4.04
CA PRO A 528 16.78 8.97 -4.47
C PRO A 528 16.91 9.27 -5.96
N TRP A 529 15.91 8.93 -6.77
CA TRP A 529 15.92 9.08 -8.23
C TRP A 529 14.87 10.10 -8.70
N ILE A 530 14.53 11.05 -7.83
CA ILE A 530 13.86 12.29 -8.18
C ILE A 530 14.94 13.25 -8.68
N ASP A 531 14.84 13.70 -9.93
CA ASP A 531 15.86 14.50 -10.62
C ASP A 531 15.27 15.83 -11.10
N GLU A 532 15.98 16.92 -10.85
CA GLU A 532 15.58 18.26 -11.31
C GLU A 532 15.99 18.45 -12.77
N VAL A 533 15.06 18.83 -13.64
CA VAL A 533 15.35 19.03 -15.06
C VAL A 533 14.78 20.34 -15.58
N GLY A 534 15.50 21.43 -15.33
CA GLY A 534 15.05 22.77 -15.63
C GLY A 534 14.17 23.28 -14.50
N ASP A 535 12.93 23.65 -14.82
CA ASP A 535 11.89 23.93 -13.83
C ASP A 535 11.05 22.67 -13.52
N ASP A 536 11.20 21.60 -14.32
CA ASP A 536 10.47 20.34 -14.18
C ASP A 536 11.19 19.33 -13.27
N VAL A 537 10.53 18.21 -13.01
CA VAL A 537 11.12 17.05 -12.33
C VAL A 537 10.94 15.78 -13.16
N ASP A 538 11.98 14.96 -13.26
CA ASP A 538 11.85 13.55 -13.63
C ASP A 538 11.78 12.71 -12.34
N ILE A 539 10.71 11.94 -12.18
CA ILE A 539 10.62 10.92 -11.13
C ILE A 539 10.81 9.52 -11.74
N ILE A 540 11.64 8.70 -11.10
CA ILE A 540 11.71 7.27 -11.40
C ILE A 540 10.93 6.50 -10.34
N TRP A 541 10.06 5.61 -10.81
CA TRP A 541 9.19 4.80 -9.98
C TRP A 541 9.10 3.39 -10.53
N ASN A 542 8.81 2.42 -9.66
CA ASN A 542 8.49 1.06 -10.06
C ASN A 542 7.00 0.78 -9.90
N VAL A 543 6.52 -0.24 -10.61
CA VAL A 543 5.14 -0.72 -10.53
C VAL A 543 5.13 -2.22 -10.74
N SER A 544 4.22 -2.89 -10.05
CA SER A 544 4.02 -4.33 -10.18
C SER A 544 3.12 -4.64 -11.37
N THR A 545 3.42 -5.77 -12.02
CA THR A 545 2.61 -6.32 -13.09
C THR A 545 1.98 -7.62 -12.64
N TRP A 546 0.71 -7.85 -12.99
CA TRP A 546 0.02 -9.11 -12.67
C TRP A 546 0.48 -10.25 -13.60
N ILE A 547 0.67 -9.97 -14.89
CA ILE A 547 1.20 -10.93 -15.86
C ILE A 547 2.05 -10.17 -16.89
N PRO A 548 3.34 -10.50 -17.07
CA PRO A 548 4.13 -11.39 -16.19
C PRO A 548 4.22 -10.82 -14.76
N TYR A 549 4.53 -11.66 -13.76
CA TYR A 549 4.55 -11.25 -12.35
C TYR A 549 5.88 -10.59 -11.97
N HIS A 550 6.10 -9.33 -12.34
CA HIS A 550 7.37 -8.62 -12.17
C HIS A 550 7.18 -7.21 -11.60
N THR A 551 8.29 -6.53 -11.34
CA THR A 551 8.30 -5.06 -11.23
C THR A 551 8.96 -4.43 -12.45
N VAL A 552 8.43 -3.28 -12.87
CA VAL A 552 8.89 -2.53 -14.05
C VAL A 552 9.21 -1.10 -13.65
N LEU A 553 10.35 -0.56 -14.11
CA LEU A 553 10.74 0.83 -13.93
C LEU A 553 10.11 1.73 -14.98
N PHE A 554 9.68 2.90 -14.52
CA PHE A 554 9.13 3.98 -15.31
C PHE A 554 9.85 5.28 -14.96
N ARG A 555 9.95 6.18 -15.93
CA ARG A 555 10.31 7.58 -15.71
C ARG A 555 9.13 8.45 -16.11
N THR A 556 8.73 9.37 -15.25
CA THR A 556 7.70 10.37 -15.55
C THR A 556 8.28 11.76 -15.42
N ARG A 557 8.10 12.57 -16.46
CA ARG A 557 8.31 14.00 -16.44
C ARG A 557 7.07 14.67 -15.82
N ILE A 558 7.28 15.43 -14.76
CA ILE A 558 6.27 16.31 -14.16
C ILE A 558 6.67 17.74 -14.51
N GLU A 559 5.81 18.44 -15.23
CA GLU A 559 6.01 19.81 -15.67
C GLU A 559 5.61 20.77 -14.54
N ALA A 560 6.53 21.64 -14.13
CA ALA A 560 6.19 22.74 -13.22
C ALA A 560 5.51 23.86 -14.01
N ASP A 561 4.49 24.47 -13.41
CA ASP A 561 3.65 25.49 -14.06
C ASP A 561 4.33 26.86 -14.25
#